data_AF-A0A356ZUQ8-F1
#
_entry.id   AF-A0A356ZUQ8-F1
#
_cell.length_a   1.000
_cell.length_b   1.000
_cell.length_c   1.000
_cell.angle_alpha   90.00
_cell.angle_beta   90.00
_cell.angle_gamma   90.00
#
_symmetry.space_group_name_H-M   'P 1'
#
loop_
_entity.id
_entity.type
_entity.pdbx_description
1 polymer ?
#
loop_
_entity_poly.entity_id
_entity_poly.type
_entity_poly.pdbx_seq_one_letter_code
_entity_poly.pdbx_strand_id
1 'polypeptide(L)'
;MVAGDEAGLADELGDVLLQVVFHSAIAERFSMTDVVASQVDKLIRRHPHVFSGEHWTASAVNEQWERLKALDPPREQSAEWVYPSLAWARRLSKRGIVPSSDVFEAVSEFLKVYIGNNEGKLEETLADAAWAVADVSRQHHQDVEWSLWKRLAFFNRGNTFS
;
A
#
# COMPACT_ATOMS: atom_id res chain seq x y z
N MET A 1 3.68 -23.94 6.10
CA MET A 1 4.97 -23.21 6.17
C MET A 1 5.96 -24.00 5.35
N VAL A 2 6.10 -23.70 4.05
CA VAL A 2 7.05 -24.41 3.17
C VAL A 2 8.41 -23.77 3.39
N ALA A 3 9.33 -24.51 4.00
CA ALA A 3 10.75 -24.19 3.93
C ALA A 3 11.25 -24.60 2.54
N GLY A 4 11.85 -23.65 1.80
CA GLY A 4 12.89 -23.93 0.82
C GLY A 4 12.48 -24.47 -0.55
N ASP A 5 11.57 -23.79 -1.27
CA ASP A 5 11.58 -23.87 -2.74
C ASP A 5 12.38 -22.69 -3.31
N GLU A 6 13.70 -22.76 -3.19
CA GLU A 6 14.60 -21.73 -3.71
C GLU A 6 14.51 -21.62 -5.24
N ALA A 7 14.18 -22.71 -5.92
CA ALA A 7 14.00 -22.74 -7.38
C ALA A 7 12.71 -22.03 -7.79
N GLY A 8 11.59 -22.30 -7.12
CA GLY A 8 10.33 -21.59 -7.33
C GLY A 8 10.43 -20.10 -7.01
N LEU A 9 11.13 -19.73 -5.94
CA LEU A 9 11.38 -18.32 -5.62
C LEU A 9 12.22 -17.63 -6.72
N ALA A 10 13.23 -18.30 -7.25
CA ALA A 10 14.03 -17.75 -8.35
C ALA A 10 13.19 -17.55 -9.62
N ASP A 11 12.27 -18.46 -9.91
CA ASP A 11 11.34 -18.38 -11.05
C ASP A 11 10.37 -17.19 -10.91
N GLU A 12 9.74 -17.03 -9.74
CA GLU A 12 8.86 -15.89 -9.44
C GLU A 12 9.60 -14.54 -9.51
N LEU A 13 10.85 -14.49 -9.01
CA LEU A 13 11.69 -13.29 -9.14
C LEU A 13 12.07 -13.02 -10.59
N GLY A 14 12.24 -14.06 -11.39
CA GLY A 14 12.42 -13.97 -12.85
C GLY A 14 11.23 -13.29 -13.52
N ASP A 15 10.01 -13.70 -13.18
CA ASP A 15 8.78 -13.08 -13.70
C ASP A 15 8.64 -11.61 -13.28
N VAL A 16 8.97 -11.28 -12.04
CA VAL A 16 8.99 -9.88 -11.57
C VAL A 16 10.02 -9.06 -12.34
N LEU A 17 11.22 -9.60 -12.59
CA LEU A 17 12.25 -8.92 -13.39
C LEU A 17 11.79 -8.76 -14.86
N LEU A 18 11.14 -9.78 -15.43
CA LEU A 18 10.58 -9.74 -16.77
C LEU A 18 9.57 -8.61 -16.93
N GLN A 19 8.72 -8.36 -15.93
CA GLN A 19 7.82 -7.20 -15.93
C GLN A 19 8.60 -5.88 -16.06
N VAL A 20 9.68 -5.69 -15.29
CA VAL A 20 10.50 -4.47 -15.34
C VAL A 20 11.15 -4.29 -16.71
N VAL A 21 11.68 -5.37 -17.28
CA VAL A 21 12.30 -5.38 -18.62
C VAL A 21 11.28 -5.02 -19.69
N PHE A 22 10.09 -5.62 -19.66
CA PHE A 22 9.02 -5.31 -20.62
C PHE A 22 8.56 -3.85 -20.55
N HIS A 23 8.33 -3.33 -19.34
CA HIS A 23 7.92 -1.93 -19.19
C HIS A 23 9.01 -0.96 -19.68
N SER A 24 10.28 -1.29 -19.43
CA SER A 24 11.41 -0.49 -19.93
C SER A 24 11.51 -0.53 -21.46
N ALA A 25 11.23 -1.68 -22.08
CA ALA A 25 11.25 -1.82 -23.53
C ALA A 25 10.08 -1.08 -24.21
N ILE A 26 8.87 -1.12 -23.62
CA ILE A 26 7.66 -0.48 -24.17
C ILE A 26 7.67 1.04 -23.94
N ALA A 27 8.29 1.52 -22.86
CA ALA A 27 8.23 2.94 -22.49
C ALA A 27 8.86 3.88 -23.53
N GLU A 28 9.78 3.40 -24.37
CA GLU A 28 10.55 4.11 -25.41
C GLU A 28 11.29 5.40 -24.95
N ARG A 29 11.10 5.83 -23.71
CA ARG A 29 11.64 7.05 -23.09
C ARG A 29 12.84 6.79 -22.18
N PHE A 30 13.04 5.55 -21.77
CA PHE A 30 14.15 5.11 -20.94
C PHE A 30 14.43 3.62 -21.18
N SER A 31 15.64 3.19 -20.89
CA SER A 31 16.09 1.80 -21.02
C SER A 31 16.13 1.10 -19.66
N MET A 32 16.29 -0.23 -19.67
CA MET A 32 16.53 -0.99 -18.43
C MET A 32 17.78 -0.48 -17.69
N THR A 33 18.81 -0.06 -18.43
CA THR A 33 20.03 0.53 -17.85
C THR A 33 19.72 1.80 -17.06
N ASP A 34 18.83 2.66 -17.57
CA ASP A 34 18.43 3.90 -16.89
C ASP A 34 17.65 3.61 -15.60
N VAL A 35 16.81 2.57 -15.61
CA VAL A 35 16.08 2.12 -14.40
C VAL A 35 17.05 1.63 -13.33
N VAL A 36 18.02 0.79 -13.70
CA VAL A 36 19.04 0.27 -12.78
C VAL A 36 19.91 1.40 -12.25
N ALA A 37 20.40 2.29 -13.11
CA ALA A 37 21.21 3.45 -12.71
C ALA A 37 20.45 4.33 -11.71
N SER A 38 19.19 4.67 -12.01
CA SER A 38 18.34 5.45 -11.09
C SER A 38 18.16 4.76 -9.73
N GLN A 39 18.02 3.43 -9.71
CA GLN A 39 17.85 2.68 -8.47
C GLN A 39 19.16 2.61 -7.67
N VAL A 40 20.30 2.39 -8.33
CA VAL A 40 21.63 2.38 -7.71
C VAL A 40 21.94 3.75 -7.09
N ASP A 41 21.73 4.84 -7.82
CA ASP A 41 21.95 6.20 -7.32
C ASP A 41 21.09 6.50 -6.09
N LYS A 42 19.82 6.06 -6.09
CA LYS A 42 18.93 6.17 -4.93
C LYS A 42 19.42 5.34 -3.74
N LEU A 43 19.91 4.13 -3.98
CA LEU A 43 20.44 3.26 -2.93
C LEU A 43 21.68 3.88 -2.27
N ILE A 44 22.63 4.34 -3.08
CA ILE A 44 23.86 5.00 -2.59
C ILE A 44 23.51 6.25 -1.79
N ARG A 45 22.65 7.11 -2.34
CA ARG A 45 22.26 8.35 -1.68
C ARG A 45 21.53 8.13 -0.37
N ARG A 46 20.65 7.13 -0.26
CA ARG A 46 19.83 6.88 0.94
C ARG A 46 20.52 5.99 1.99
N HIS A 47 21.59 5.30 1.63
CA HIS A 47 22.33 4.41 2.55
C HIS A 47 23.81 4.78 2.62
N PRO A 48 24.17 6.04 2.96
CA PRO A 48 25.57 6.44 3.04
C PRO A 48 26.36 5.51 3.98
N HIS A 49 25.76 5.08 5.10
CA HIS A 49 26.34 4.11 6.04
C HIS A 49 26.76 2.76 5.43
N VAL A 50 26.11 2.30 4.35
CA VAL A 50 26.50 1.04 3.67
C VAL A 50 27.72 1.26 2.76
N PHE A 51 27.87 2.47 2.20
CA PHE A 51 28.87 2.77 1.17
C PHE A 51 30.03 3.66 1.66
N SER A 52 29.94 4.27 2.85
CA SER A 52 30.98 5.12 3.46
C SER A 52 31.93 4.38 4.40
N GLY A 53 31.62 3.12 4.74
CA GLY A 53 32.40 2.34 5.72
C GLY A 53 32.23 2.80 7.17
N GLU A 54 31.30 3.71 7.45
CA GLU A 54 30.99 4.18 8.80
C GLU A 54 29.97 3.28 9.50
N HIS A 55 30.22 2.95 10.76
CA HIS A 55 29.29 2.17 11.57
C HIS A 55 28.28 3.06 12.28
N TRP A 56 27.02 2.91 11.91
CA TRP A 56 25.92 3.71 12.45
C TRP A 56 25.00 2.82 13.30
N THR A 57 24.34 3.40 14.30
CA THR A 57 23.29 2.69 15.06
C THR A 57 22.01 2.60 14.23
N ALA A 58 21.18 1.58 14.47
CA ALA A 58 19.92 1.40 13.75
C ALA A 58 18.98 2.63 13.82
N SER A 59 18.95 3.31 14.98
CA SER A 59 18.19 4.55 15.16
C SER A 59 18.72 5.68 14.27
N ALA A 60 20.04 5.85 14.21
CA ALA A 60 20.68 6.88 13.38
C ALA A 60 20.49 6.61 11.88
N VAL A 61 20.54 5.34 11.47
CA VAL A 61 20.23 4.92 10.09
C VAL A 61 18.81 5.31 9.71
N ASN A 62 17.82 4.99 10.55
CA ASN A 62 16.41 5.25 10.25
C ASN A 62 16.09 6.75 10.20
N GLU A 63 16.63 7.53 11.15
CA GLU A 63 16.45 8.99 11.19
C GLU A 63 17.04 9.67 9.95
N GLN A 64 18.25 9.27 9.55
CA GLN A 64 18.88 9.82 8.35
C GLN A 64 18.17 9.37 7.08
N TRP A 65 17.70 8.14 7.02
CA TRP A 65 16.94 7.64 5.87
C TRP A 65 15.67 8.45 5.63
N GLU A 66 14.90 8.75 6.68
CA GLU A 66 13.70 9.59 6.57
C GLU A 66 14.05 11.03 6.17
N ARG A 67 15.13 11.62 6.72
CA ARG A 67 15.61 12.95 6.28
C ARG A 67 15.95 12.98 4.80
N LEU A 68 16.73 12.01 4.31
CA LEU A 68 17.18 11.95 2.92
C LEU A 68 16.02 11.67 1.95
N LYS A 69 15.02 10.90 2.39
CA LYS A 69 13.79 10.64 1.63
C LYS A 69 12.89 11.88 1.55
N ALA A 70 12.88 12.73 2.57
CA ALA A 70 12.11 13.98 2.56
C ALA A 70 12.69 15.04 1.59
N LEU A 71 13.97 14.93 1.22
CA LEU A 71 14.63 15.80 0.24
C LEU A 71 14.34 15.41 -1.22
N ASP A 72 13.71 14.26 -1.47
CA ASP A 72 13.33 13.86 -2.82
C ASP A 72 12.20 14.76 -3.34
N PRO A 73 12.20 15.12 -4.64
CA PRO A 73 11.11 15.88 -5.23
C PRO A 73 9.79 15.15 -4.94
N PRO A 74 8.71 15.88 -4.62
CA PRO A 74 7.41 15.26 -4.38
C PRO A 74 7.08 14.43 -5.61
N ARG A 75 7.03 13.11 -5.42
CA ARG A 75 6.46 12.24 -6.43
C ARG A 75 5.01 12.70 -6.56
N GLU A 76 4.57 13.09 -7.76
CA GLU A 76 3.17 12.84 -8.08
C GLU A 76 2.94 11.39 -7.66
N GLN A 77 2.00 11.16 -6.75
CA GLN A 77 1.69 9.82 -6.24
C GLN A 77 1.14 9.01 -7.42
N SER A 78 2.06 8.58 -8.27
CA SER A 78 1.83 7.79 -9.45
C SER A 78 1.41 6.44 -8.90
N ALA A 79 0.13 6.15 -9.14
CA ALA A 79 -0.57 4.95 -8.74
C ALA A 79 -1.20 4.93 -7.34
N GLU A 80 -1.91 6.00 -6.95
CA GLU A 80 -3.00 5.83 -5.96
C GLU A 80 -4.05 4.80 -6.41
N TRP A 81 -4.15 4.52 -7.72
CA TRP A 81 -5.00 3.51 -8.34
C TRP A 81 -4.50 2.05 -8.24
N VAL A 82 -3.30 1.78 -7.72
CA VAL A 82 -2.73 0.40 -7.63
C VAL A 82 -2.92 -0.22 -6.23
N TYR A 83 -3.47 0.50 -5.27
CA TYR A 83 -3.74 -0.07 -3.95
C TYR A 83 -5.02 -0.91 -3.95
N PRO A 84 -5.02 -2.09 -3.30
CA PRO A 84 -6.25 -2.73 -2.84
C PRO A 84 -7.09 -1.69 -2.07
N SER A 85 -8.38 -1.62 -2.38
CA SER A 85 -9.24 -0.50 -1.98
C SER A 85 -9.30 -0.32 -0.47
N LEU A 86 -9.30 -1.42 0.30
CA LEU A 86 -9.29 -1.39 1.76
C LEU A 86 -7.98 -0.82 2.33
N ALA A 87 -6.84 -1.12 1.70
CA ALA A 87 -5.54 -0.56 2.10
C ALA A 87 -5.49 0.96 1.85
N TRP A 88 -6.06 1.41 0.74
CA TRP A 88 -6.18 2.83 0.44
C TRP A 88 -7.13 3.54 1.41
N ALA A 89 -8.30 2.94 1.69
CA ALA A 89 -9.24 3.46 2.68
C ALA A 89 -8.57 3.64 4.05
N ARG A 90 -7.82 2.65 4.54
CA ARG A 90 -7.06 2.75 5.81
C ARG A 90 -6.09 3.93 5.80
N ARG A 91 -5.41 4.18 4.69
CA ARG A 91 -4.46 5.30 4.57
C ARG A 91 -5.16 6.65 4.63
N LEU A 92 -6.32 6.79 4.01
CA LEU A 92 -7.15 8.00 4.12
C LEU A 92 -7.71 8.17 5.54
N SER A 93 -8.19 7.11 6.18
CA SER A 93 -8.64 7.15 7.58
C SER A 93 -7.55 7.63 8.54
N LYS A 94 -6.29 7.19 8.35
CA LYS A 94 -5.14 7.69 9.13
C LYS A 94 -4.91 9.21 8.98
N ARG A 95 -5.36 9.81 7.88
CA ARG A 95 -5.31 11.25 7.62
C ARG A 95 -6.56 11.99 8.12
N GLY A 96 -7.47 11.30 8.82
CA GLY A 96 -8.75 11.84 9.28
C GLY A 96 -9.81 11.95 8.19
N ILE A 97 -9.57 11.34 7.02
CA ILE A 97 -10.48 11.41 5.88
C ILE A 97 -11.34 10.14 5.89
N VAL A 98 -12.62 10.30 6.20
CA VAL A 98 -13.61 9.22 6.27
C VAL A 98 -14.93 9.65 5.63
N PRO A 99 -15.80 8.71 5.21
CA PRO A 99 -17.15 9.05 4.74
C PRO A 99 -18.00 9.71 5.83
N SER A 100 -18.86 10.65 5.45
CA SER A 100 -19.85 11.28 6.34
C SER A 100 -21.26 10.68 6.22
N SER A 101 -21.39 9.52 5.57
CA SER A 101 -22.70 8.88 5.37
C SER A 101 -23.16 8.15 6.62
N ASP A 102 -24.47 8.18 6.91
CA ASP A 102 -25.10 7.48 8.05
C ASP A 102 -24.68 6.01 8.17
N VAL A 103 -24.53 5.31 7.04
CA VAL A 103 -24.08 3.91 7.00
C VAL A 103 -22.68 3.76 7.61
N PHE A 104 -21.76 4.68 7.30
CA PHE A 104 -20.41 4.65 7.84
C PHE A 104 -20.43 4.88 9.36
N GLU A 105 -21.23 5.83 9.83
CA GLU A 105 -21.36 6.13 11.25
C GLU A 105 -21.92 4.93 12.02
N ALA A 106 -23.05 4.38 11.56
CA ALA A 106 -23.70 3.24 12.20
C ALA A 106 -22.79 1.99 12.25
N VAL A 107 -22.12 1.65 11.15
CA VAL A 107 -21.21 0.50 11.10
C VAL A 107 -19.97 0.74 11.97
N SER A 108 -19.41 1.95 11.95
CA SER A 108 -18.25 2.30 12.77
C SER A 108 -18.56 2.24 14.27
N GLU A 109 -19.72 2.73 14.68
CA GLU A 109 -20.18 2.66 16.05
C GLU A 109 -20.41 1.22 16.49
N PHE A 110 -21.11 0.43 15.67
CA PHE A 110 -21.33 -0.99 15.93
C PHE A 110 -20.02 -1.75 16.14
N LEU A 111 -19.04 -1.58 15.24
CA LEU A 111 -17.74 -2.24 15.36
C LEU A 111 -16.98 -1.81 16.61
N LYS A 112 -17.01 -0.51 16.97
CA LYS A 112 -16.38 -0.03 18.21
C LYS A 112 -16.97 -0.68 19.45
N VAL A 113 -18.30 -0.74 19.53
CA VAL A 113 -19.01 -1.38 20.66
C VAL A 113 -18.72 -2.87 20.71
N TYR A 114 -18.81 -3.55 19.57
CA TYR A 114 -18.58 -4.99 19.50
C TYR A 114 -17.14 -5.36 19.90
N ILE A 115 -16.14 -4.64 19.38
CA ILE A 115 -14.73 -4.84 19.70
C ILE A 115 -14.47 -4.54 21.19
N GLY A 116 -15.04 -3.46 21.73
CA GLY A 116 -14.89 -3.11 23.14
C GLY A 116 -15.46 -4.17 24.09
N ASN A 117 -16.52 -4.87 23.68
CA ASN A 117 -17.09 -5.98 24.44
C ASN A 117 -16.37 -7.32 24.23
N ASN A 118 -15.46 -7.42 23.26
CA ASN A 118 -14.75 -8.64 22.86
C ASN A 118 -13.24 -8.39 22.79
N GLU A 119 -12.68 -7.82 23.86
CA GLU A 119 -11.25 -7.55 23.95
C GLU A 119 -10.40 -8.81 23.68
N GLY A 120 -9.31 -8.66 22.94
CA GLY A 120 -8.42 -9.76 22.53
C GLY A 120 -8.80 -10.45 21.22
N LYS A 121 -9.96 -10.16 20.62
CA LYS A 121 -10.42 -10.76 19.34
C LYS A 121 -10.50 -9.76 18.18
N LEU A 122 -9.70 -8.71 18.23
CA LEU A 122 -9.75 -7.62 17.24
C LEU A 122 -9.53 -8.13 15.81
N GLU A 123 -8.50 -8.94 15.60
CA GLU A 123 -8.13 -9.43 14.26
C GLU A 123 -9.23 -10.32 13.66
N GLU A 124 -9.73 -11.29 14.44
CA GLU A 124 -10.84 -12.17 14.04
C GLU A 124 -12.11 -11.37 13.73
N THR A 125 -12.47 -10.41 14.59
CA THR A 125 -13.67 -9.57 14.41
C THR A 125 -13.59 -8.75 13.12
N LEU A 126 -12.43 -8.16 12.83
CA LEU A 126 -12.24 -7.36 11.61
C LEU A 126 -12.25 -8.24 10.35
N ALA A 127 -11.67 -9.44 10.42
CA ALA A 127 -11.71 -10.40 9.32
C ALA A 127 -13.14 -10.84 9.00
N ASP A 128 -13.91 -11.21 10.03
CA ASP A 128 -15.32 -11.61 9.88
C ASP A 128 -16.19 -10.46 9.39
N ALA A 129 -15.97 -9.24 9.86
CA ALA A 129 -16.68 -8.06 9.38
C ALA A 129 -16.39 -7.79 7.89
N ALA A 130 -15.13 -7.89 7.46
CA ALA A 130 -14.76 -7.75 6.05
C ALA A 130 -15.39 -8.87 5.20
N TRP A 131 -15.40 -10.11 5.71
CA TRP A 131 -16.04 -11.24 5.04
C TRP A 131 -17.56 -11.05 4.93
N ALA A 132 -18.23 -10.62 5.99
CA ALA A 132 -19.67 -10.35 5.99
C ALA A 132 -20.05 -9.32 4.93
N VAL A 133 -19.25 -8.26 4.80
CA VAL A 133 -19.41 -7.25 3.74
C VAL A 133 -19.27 -7.88 2.35
N ALA A 134 -18.27 -8.74 2.13
CA ALA A 134 -18.08 -9.45 0.87
C ALA A 134 -19.25 -10.41 0.56
N ASP A 135 -19.75 -11.14 1.55
CA ASP A 135 -20.87 -12.07 1.37
C ASP A 135 -22.19 -11.35 1.03
N VAL A 136 -22.50 -10.26 1.72
CA VAL A 136 -23.67 -9.42 1.36
C VAL A 136 -23.53 -8.89 -0.06
N SER A 137 -22.34 -8.40 -0.43
CA SER A 137 -22.09 -7.93 -1.79
C SER A 137 -22.34 -9.00 -2.85
N ARG A 138 -21.87 -10.23 -2.60
CA ARG A 138 -22.09 -11.40 -3.46
C ARG A 138 -23.58 -11.72 -3.63
N GLN A 139 -24.36 -11.67 -2.55
CA GLN A 139 -25.82 -11.92 -2.58
C GLN A 139 -26.57 -10.89 -3.43
N HIS A 140 -26.06 -9.66 -3.51
CA HIS A 140 -26.66 -8.57 -4.29
C HIS A 140 -26.02 -8.36 -5.67
N HIS A 141 -25.16 -9.28 -6.11
CA HIS A 141 -24.41 -9.19 -7.38
C HIS A 141 -23.65 -7.86 -7.53
N GLN A 142 -23.17 -7.32 -6.41
CA GLN A 142 -22.30 -6.15 -6.40
C GLN A 142 -20.86 -6.59 -6.19
N ASP A 143 -19.93 -5.84 -6.76
CA ASP A 143 -18.51 -5.94 -6.46
C ASP A 143 -18.16 -4.87 -5.41
N VAL A 144 -17.85 -5.32 -4.20
CA VAL A 144 -17.53 -4.42 -3.09
C VAL A 144 -16.19 -3.73 -3.27
N GLU A 145 -15.21 -4.42 -3.84
CA GLU A 145 -13.89 -3.87 -4.12
C GLU A 145 -14.02 -2.74 -5.14
N TRP A 146 -14.78 -2.96 -6.20
CA TRP A 146 -15.09 -1.93 -7.19
C TRP A 146 -15.91 -0.77 -6.61
N SER A 147 -16.87 -1.06 -5.73
CA SER A 147 -17.71 -0.04 -5.11
C SER A 147 -16.90 0.87 -4.18
N LEU A 148 -16.00 0.29 -3.38
CA LEU A 148 -15.10 1.04 -2.53
C LEU A 148 -14.08 1.81 -3.38
N TRP A 149 -13.50 1.19 -4.41
CA TRP A 149 -12.55 1.84 -5.31
C TRP A 149 -13.16 3.07 -6.00
N LYS A 150 -14.38 2.96 -6.54
CA LYS A 150 -15.09 4.11 -7.12
C LYS A 150 -15.19 5.26 -6.13
N ARG A 151 -15.59 4.97 -4.89
CA ARG A 151 -15.76 6.01 -3.86
C ARG A 151 -14.43 6.68 -3.50
N LEU A 152 -13.33 5.92 -3.44
CA LEU A 152 -11.99 6.44 -3.19
C LEU A 152 -11.44 7.26 -4.36
N ALA A 153 -11.70 6.82 -5.60
CA ALA A 153 -11.30 7.55 -6.80
C ALA A 153 -12.00 8.91 -6.94
N PHE A 154 -13.26 9.03 -6.46
CA PHE A 154 -13.96 10.32 -6.40
C PHE A 154 -13.28 11.31 -5.45
N PHE A 155 -12.75 10.84 -4.31
CA PHE A 155 -12.03 11.70 -3.36
C PHE A 155 -10.76 12.31 -3.98
N ASN A 156 -10.02 11.53 -4.77
CA ASN A 156 -8.78 12.00 -5.39
C ASN A 156 -8.98 13.14 -6.42
N ARG A 157 -10.22 13.35 -6.87
CA ARG A 157 -10.58 14.44 -7.79
C ARG A 157 -10.96 15.76 -7.09
N GLY A 158 -10.72 15.87 -5.78
CA GLY A 158 -10.96 17.10 -5.00
C GLY A 158 -12.36 17.22 -4.40
N ASN A 159 -13.16 16.15 -4.43
CA ASN A 159 -14.52 16.14 -3.87
C ASN A 159 -14.53 15.50 -2.47
N THR A 160 -15.34 16.06 -1.56
CA THR A 160 -15.60 15.47 -0.24
C THR A 160 -16.52 14.26 -0.37
N PHE A 161 -16.42 13.31 0.56
CA PHE A 161 -17.41 12.24 0.65
C PHE A 161 -18.79 12.85 0.95
N SER A 162 -19.72 12.74 0.01
CA SER A 162 -21.16 12.85 0.28
C SER A 162 -21.74 11.49 0.67
#